data_AF-A0A523N9D8-F1
#
_entry.id   AF-A0A523N9D8-F1
#
_cell.length_a   1.000
_cell.length_b   1.000
_cell.length_c   1.000
_cell.angle_alpha   90.00
_cell.angle_beta   90.00
_cell.angle_gamma   90.00
#
_symmetry.space_group_name_H-M   'P 1'
#
loop_
_entity.id
_entity.type
_entity.pdbx_description
1 polymer ?
#
loop_
_entity_poly.entity_id
_entity_poly.type
_entity_poly.pdbx_seq_one_letter_code
_entity_poly.pdbx_strand_id
1 'polypeptide(L)'
;MTVTGCASSKTEALGYELAAVSAASGIVSAAQSIQLREGTWAWQVTLGDGVGRWIERSRTRTDEYDAQWVETEGDGRREYFAHDDDGNLVLRVVVEPADRAITFFEPPMIVAYRELSPDGPREQTVNMRVMDMGRPTRVKERGVATRTVQYMDDQLITTPLGTMPTKRIEITFRA
;
A
#
# COMPACT_ATOMS: atom_id res chain seq x y z
N MET A 1 -23.06 17.66 12.33
CA MET A 1 -23.07 16.20 12.50
C MET A 1 -22.03 15.88 13.55
N THR A 2 -22.48 15.38 14.69
CA THR A 2 -21.73 15.35 15.95
C THR A 2 -20.67 14.26 15.91
N VAL A 3 -19.40 14.64 16.06
CA VAL A 3 -18.31 13.71 16.37
C VAL A 3 -18.37 13.46 17.88
N THR A 4 -18.88 12.29 18.28
CA THR A 4 -18.76 11.84 19.66
C THR A 4 -17.40 11.20 19.83
N GLY A 5 -16.51 11.89 20.55
CA GLY A 5 -15.21 11.36 20.96
C GLY A 5 -15.37 10.25 22.00
N CYS A 6 -14.65 9.16 21.81
CA CYS A 6 -14.38 8.20 22.87
C CYS A 6 -12.93 8.42 23.34
N ALA A 7 -12.78 9.06 24.50
CA ALA A 7 -11.53 9.01 25.25
C ALA A 7 -11.44 7.63 25.91
N SER A 8 -10.34 6.93 25.69
CA SER A 8 -10.02 5.69 26.40
C SER A 8 -8.55 5.68 26.75
N SER A 9 -8.31 5.61 28.06
CA SER A 9 -7.07 5.40 28.79
C SER A 9 -6.04 4.50 28.10
N LYS A 10 -4.75 4.87 28.26
CA LYS A 10 -3.53 4.06 28.03
C LYS A 10 -3.80 2.69 27.41
N THR A 11 -3.83 2.63 26.09
CA THR A 11 -4.08 1.40 25.35
C THR A 11 -2.82 0.54 25.37
N GLU A 12 -2.86 -0.56 26.11
CA GLU A 12 -1.99 -1.72 25.86
C GLU A 12 -2.05 -2.06 24.36
N ALA A 13 -0.94 -2.52 23.77
CA ALA A 13 -0.90 -2.88 22.37
C ALA A 13 -2.11 -3.77 22.04
N LEU A 14 -3.00 -3.30 21.15
CA LEU A 14 -4.14 -4.05 20.67
C LEU A 14 -3.59 -5.22 19.84
N GLY A 15 -3.13 -6.27 20.51
CA GLY A 15 -2.63 -7.48 19.87
C GLY A 15 -3.74 -8.10 19.02
N TYR A 16 -3.34 -8.72 17.92
CA TYR A 16 -4.22 -9.63 17.20
C TYR A 16 -3.81 -11.07 17.51
N GLU A 17 -4.77 -11.97 17.44
CA GLU A 17 -4.56 -13.40 17.55
C GLU A 17 -4.88 -14.07 16.22
N LEU A 18 -4.01 -14.97 15.77
CA LEU A 18 -4.27 -15.81 14.62
C LEU A 18 -5.12 -17.00 15.06
N ALA A 19 -6.43 -16.89 14.87
CA ALA A 19 -7.41 -17.87 15.35
C ALA A 19 -7.44 -19.14 14.48
N ALA A 20 -7.18 -19.01 13.18
CA ALA A 20 -7.08 -20.14 12.25
C ALA A 20 -6.27 -19.78 11.01
N VAL A 21 -5.64 -20.80 10.41
CA VAL A 21 -5.00 -20.73 9.09
C VAL A 21 -5.55 -21.87 8.25
N SER A 22 -5.86 -21.58 7.00
CA SER A 22 -6.23 -22.57 5.99
C SER A 22 -5.47 -22.30 4.70
N ALA A 23 -5.26 -23.35 3.90
CA ALA A 23 -4.59 -23.21 2.61
C ALA A 23 -5.29 -22.15 1.75
N ALA A 24 -4.49 -21.34 1.04
CA ALA A 24 -5.03 -20.38 0.09
C ALA A 24 -5.96 -21.08 -0.91
N SER A 25 -7.16 -20.55 -1.06
CA SER A 25 -8.19 -21.15 -1.90
C SER A 25 -8.84 -20.12 -2.79
N GLY A 26 -8.96 -20.46 -4.08
CA GLY A 26 -9.55 -19.60 -5.10
C GLY A 26 -8.67 -18.41 -5.50
N ILE A 27 -9.25 -17.54 -6.33
CA ILE A 27 -8.61 -16.30 -6.80
C ILE A 27 -9.05 -15.14 -5.88
N VAL A 28 -8.10 -14.32 -5.45
CA VAL A 28 -8.40 -13.12 -4.64
C VAL A 28 -8.21 -11.85 -5.46
N SER A 29 -9.12 -10.89 -5.30
CA SER A 29 -8.95 -9.56 -5.89
C SER A 29 -8.21 -8.62 -4.94
N ALA A 30 -6.88 -8.57 -5.05
CA ALA A 30 -6.06 -7.71 -4.21
C ALA A 30 -6.26 -6.22 -4.55
N ALA A 31 -6.56 -5.87 -5.81
CA ALA A 31 -6.88 -4.50 -6.18
C ALA A 31 -8.19 -4.02 -5.52
N GLN A 32 -9.18 -4.91 -5.36
CA GLN A 32 -10.46 -4.56 -4.72
C GLN A 32 -10.38 -4.43 -3.19
N SER A 33 -9.36 -5.03 -2.55
CA SER A 33 -9.15 -4.84 -1.11
C SER A 33 -8.59 -3.45 -0.79
N ILE A 34 -7.98 -2.78 -1.76
CA ILE A 34 -7.56 -1.37 -1.67
C ILE A 34 -8.66 -0.50 -2.28
N GLN A 35 -9.63 -0.10 -1.45
CA GLN A 35 -10.67 0.82 -1.90
C GLN A 35 -10.10 2.22 -2.11
N LEU A 36 -9.83 2.57 -3.37
CA LEU A 36 -9.53 3.94 -3.78
C LEU A 36 -10.83 4.75 -3.80
N ARG A 37 -11.13 5.36 -2.66
CA ARG A 37 -12.17 6.38 -2.50
C ARG A 37 -11.53 7.68 -2.05
N GLU A 38 -12.22 8.81 -2.25
CA GLU A 38 -11.79 10.08 -1.69
C GLU A 38 -12.05 10.15 -0.19
N GLY A 39 -11.22 10.90 0.53
CA GLY A 39 -11.36 11.12 1.96
C GLY A 39 -10.03 11.05 2.71
N THR A 40 -10.16 11.01 4.03
CA THR A 40 -9.03 10.89 4.96
C THR A 40 -9.27 9.67 5.85
N TRP A 41 -8.23 8.85 6.00
CA TRP A 41 -8.25 7.70 6.90
C TRP A 41 -7.05 7.78 7.83
N ALA A 42 -7.26 7.23 9.01
CA ALA A 42 -6.22 7.05 9.99
C ALA A 42 -6.18 5.57 10.38
N TRP A 43 -4.98 5.01 10.44
CA TRP A 43 -4.74 3.66 10.93
C TRP A 43 -3.77 3.72 12.08
N GLN A 44 -3.96 2.86 13.07
CA GLN A 44 -2.97 2.66 14.12
C GLN A 44 -2.18 1.38 13.80
N VAL A 45 -0.86 1.47 13.89
CA VAL A 45 0.02 0.30 13.80
C VAL A 45 -0.13 -0.51 15.09
N THR A 46 -0.53 -1.78 14.98
CA THR A 46 -0.79 -2.64 16.15
C THR A 46 0.27 -3.73 16.35
N LEU A 47 1.13 -3.97 15.35
CA LEU A 47 2.23 -4.93 15.44
C LEU A 47 3.46 -4.43 14.65
N GLY A 48 4.66 -4.81 15.12
CA GLY A 48 5.93 -4.55 14.45
C GLY A 48 6.55 -3.21 14.83
N ASP A 49 7.45 -2.73 13.98
CA ASP A 49 8.11 -1.45 14.22
C ASP A 49 7.10 -0.30 14.11
N GLY A 50 7.03 0.51 15.16
CA GLY A 50 6.10 1.64 15.24
C GLY A 50 4.72 1.30 15.81
N VAL A 51 4.55 0.21 16.57
CA VAL A 51 3.31 -0.03 17.34
C VAL A 51 2.85 1.22 18.09
N GLY A 52 1.55 1.52 17.99
CA GLY A 52 0.91 2.69 18.59
C GLY A 52 0.94 3.94 17.72
N ARG A 53 1.81 3.99 16.70
CA ARG A 53 1.88 5.09 15.73
C ARG A 53 0.57 5.17 14.95
N TRP A 54 0.06 6.39 14.83
CA TRP A 54 -1.00 6.73 13.90
C TRP A 54 -0.41 7.11 12.54
N ILE A 55 -0.98 6.56 11.49
CA ILE A 55 -0.70 6.90 10.11
C ILE A 55 -1.95 7.56 9.59
N GLU A 56 -1.84 8.83 9.21
CA GLU A 56 -2.91 9.55 8.54
C GLU A 56 -2.58 9.64 7.05
N ARG A 57 -3.59 9.34 6.22
CA ARG A 57 -3.49 9.53 4.78
C ARG A 57 -4.77 10.16 4.25
N SER A 58 -4.60 11.07 3.31
CA SER A 58 -5.70 11.61 2.51
C SER A 58 -5.57 11.13 1.08
N ARG A 59 -6.69 10.91 0.40
CA ARG A 59 -6.70 10.55 -1.02
C ARG A 59 -7.70 11.40 -1.77
N THR A 60 -7.28 11.87 -2.93
CA THR A 60 -8.10 12.68 -3.84
C THR A 60 -7.91 12.20 -5.29
N ARG A 61 -8.87 12.51 -6.16
CA ARG A 61 -8.69 12.37 -7.61
C ARG A 61 -7.58 13.31 -8.11
N THR A 62 -6.90 12.90 -9.17
CA THR A 62 -5.90 13.69 -9.90
C THR A 62 -5.77 13.17 -11.33
N ASP A 63 -5.18 13.97 -12.21
CA ASP A 63 -4.69 13.62 -13.54
C ASP A 63 -3.16 13.79 -13.65
N GLU A 64 -2.49 14.19 -12.57
CA GLU A 64 -1.03 14.34 -12.54
C GLU A 64 -0.33 12.99 -12.77
N TYR A 65 0.72 13.00 -13.59
CA TYR A 65 1.54 11.82 -13.89
C TYR A 65 0.74 10.62 -14.44
N ASP A 66 -0.32 10.87 -15.20
CA ASP A 66 -1.25 9.87 -15.73
C ASP A 66 -1.87 8.98 -14.63
N ALA A 67 -1.96 9.52 -13.41
CA ALA A 67 -2.59 8.87 -12.29
C ALA A 67 -4.09 9.16 -12.25
N GLN A 68 -4.83 8.31 -11.55
CA GLN A 68 -6.26 8.51 -11.25
C GLN A 68 -6.47 9.03 -9.82
N TRP A 69 -5.47 8.79 -8.95
CA TRP A 69 -5.53 9.06 -7.52
C TRP A 69 -4.16 9.50 -7.02
N VAL A 70 -4.16 10.43 -6.06
CA VAL A 70 -2.99 10.74 -5.24
C VAL A 70 -3.34 10.45 -3.79
N GLU A 71 -2.49 9.70 -3.11
CA GLU A 71 -2.51 9.54 -1.65
C GLU A 71 -1.43 10.43 -1.04
N THR A 72 -1.76 11.19 -0.01
CA THR A 72 -0.84 12.07 0.71
C THR A 72 -0.75 11.63 2.16
N GLU A 73 0.47 11.34 2.64
CA GLU A 73 0.75 11.07 4.05
C GLU A 73 0.96 12.37 4.84
N GLY A 74 0.93 12.29 6.18
CA GLY A 74 1.07 13.46 7.06
C GLY A 74 2.38 14.25 6.93
N ASP A 75 3.44 13.65 6.37
CA ASP A 75 4.72 14.32 6.09
C ASP A 75 4.79 14.98 4.70
N GLY A 76 3.69 14.90 3.93
CA GLY A 76 3.60 15.43 2.57
C GLY A 76 4.14 14.50 1.49
N ARG A 77 4.59 13.28 1.82
CA ARG A 77 4.85 12.23 0.83
C ARG A 77 3.57 11.98 0.03
N ARG A 78 3.72 11.91 -1.30
CA ARG A 78 2.61 11.67 -2.23
C ARG A 78 2.87 10.45 -3.10
N GLU A 79 1.87 9.59 -3.21
CA GLU A 79 1.90 8.37 -4.02
C GLU A 79 0.79 8.43 -5.07
N TYR A 80 1.16 8.25 -6.34
CA TYR A 80 0.27 8.44 -7.49
C TYR A 80 -0.13 7.10 -8.10
N PHE A 81 -1.41 6.78 -8.01
CA PHE A 81 -1.96 5.48 -8.37
C PHE A 81 -2.90 5.53 -9.58
N ALA A 82 -2.92 4.46 -10.36
CA ALA A 82 -3.89 4.24 -11.42
C ALA A 82 -4.24 2.75 -11.51
N HIS A 83 -5.32 2.43 -12.21
CA HIS A 83 -5.49 1.08 -12.74
C HIS A 83 -4.82 0.98 -14.12
N ASP A 84 -4.16 -0.14 -14.39
CA ASP A 84 -3.72 -0.49 -15.75
C ASP A 84 -4.84 -1.18 -16.54
N ASP A 85 -4.55 -1.53 -17.80
CA ASP A 85 -5.52 -2.15 -18.72
C ASP A 85 -5.96 -3.56 -18.26
N ASP A 86 -5.12 -4.23 -17.45
CA ASP A 86 -5.44 -5.52 -16.84
C ASP A 86 -6.27 -5.36 -15.55
N GLY A 87 -6.49 -4.13 -15.09
CA GLY A 87 -7.21 -3.79 -13.87
C GLY A 87 -6.38 -3.95 -12.59
N ASN A 88 -5.06 -4.05 -12.69
CA ASN A 88 -4.18 -4.01 -11.53
C ASN A 88 -4.08 -2.58 -11.01
N LEU A 89 -3.90 -2.44 -9.69
CA LEU A 89 -3.52 -1.16 -9.10
C LEU A 89 -2.02 -0.97 -9.25
N VAL A 90 -1.61 0.09 -9.94
CA VAL A 90 -0.22 0.46 -10.17
C VAL A 90 0.14 1.78 -9.49
N LEU A 91 1.37 1.88 -9.00
CA LEU A 91 2.04 3.08 -8.53
C LEU A 91 2.93 3.61 -9.65
N ARG A 92 2.65 4.83 -10.10
CA ARG A 92 3.37 5.49 -11.20
C ARG A 92 4.53 6.33 -10.70
N VAL A 93 4.26 7.11 -9.65
CA VAL A 93 5.17 8.12 -9.13
C VAL A 93 5.06 8.20 -7.62
N VAL A 94 6.20 8.42 -6.96
CA VAL A 94 6.28 8.84 -5.56
C VAL A 94 6.97 10.20 -5.51
N VAL A 95 6.38 11.16 -4.81
CA VAL A 95 6.99 12.47 -4.54
C VAL A 95 7.29 12.57 -3.05
N GLU A 96 8.55 12.83 -2.72
CA GLU A 96 9.07 12.94 -1.36
C GLU A 96 9.63 14.34 -1.15
N PRO A 97 8.82 15.30 -0.65
CA PRO A 97 9.26 16.69 -0.49
C PRO A 97 10.43 16.84 0.47
N ALA A 98 10.48 16.04 1.53
CA ALA A 98 11.57 16.05 2.52
C ALA A 98 12.93 15.78 1.88
N ASP A 99 12.98 14.81 0.94
CA ASP A 99 14.21 14.43 0.22
C ASP A 99 14.40 15.17 -1.10
N ARG A 100 13.45 16.07 -1.42
CA ARG A 100 13.38 16.80 -2.70
C ARG A 100 13.49 15.84 -3.88
N ALA A 101 12.74 14.74 -3.84
CA ALA A 101 12.85 13.63 -4.78
C ALA A 101 11.51 13.32 -5.46
N ILE A 102 11.57 12.96 -6.74
CA ILE A 102 10.45 12.36 -7.48
C ILE A 102 10.93 11.04 -8.05
N THR A 103 10.32 9.94 -7.65
CA THR A 103 10.67 8.60 -8.09
C THR A 103 9.65 8.12 -9.12
N PHE A 104 10.12 7.82 -10.32
CA PHE A 104 9.33 7.26 -11.42
C PHE A 104 9.60 5.76 -11.53
N PHE A 105 8.55 4.99 -11.85
CA PHE A 105 8.61 3.55 -12.09
C PHE A 105 8.32 3.23 -13.56
N GLU A 106 9.24 2.54 -14.22
CA GLU A 106 9.14 2.18 -15.64
C GLU A 106 9.41 0.66 -15.81
N PRO A 107 8.38 -0.18 -16.07
CA PRO A 107 6.94 0.15 -16.12
C PRO A 107 6.37 0.56 -14.74
N PRO A 108 5.15 1.15 -14.66
CA PRO A 108 4.50 1.42 -13.38
C PRO A 108 4.50 0.19 -12.46
N MET A 109 4.82 0.39 -11.19
CA MET A 109 4.92 -0.72 -10.24
C MET A 109 3.52 -1.20 -9.86
N ILE A 110 3.20 -2.47 -10.12
CA ILE A 110 1.97 -3.08 -9.64
C ILE A 110 2.08 -3.16 -8.12
N VAL A 111 1.18 -2.50 -7.39
CA VAL A 111 1.10 -2.58 -5.92
C VAL A 111 0.10 -3.65 -5.50
N ALA A 112 -0.99 -3.82 -6.25
CA ALA A 112 -1.96 -4.89 -6.05
C ALA A 112 -2.49 -5.42 -7.39
N TYR A 113 -2.39 -6.73 -7.59
CA TYR A 113 -2.93 -7.38 -8.77
C TYR A 113 -4.46 -7.40 -8.74
N ARG A 114 -5.09 -7.29 -9.91
CA ARG A 114 -6.55 -7.46 -10.04
C ARG A 114 -7.00 -8.80 -9.45
N GLU A 115 -6.23 -9.83 -9.73
CA GLU A 115 -6.48 -11.22 -9.37
C GLU A 115 -5.14 -11.86 -8.99
N LEU A 116 -5.09 -12.56 -7.87
CA LEU A 116 -3.94 -13.33 -7.42
C LEU A 116 -4.39 -14.76 -7.16
N SER A 117 -3.73 -15.72 -7.83
CA SER A 117 -3.96 -17.15 -7.65
C SER A 117 -2.96 -17.71 -6.63
N PRO A 118 -3.32 -18.75 -5.86
CA PRO A 118 -2.36 -19.51 -5.05
C PRO A 118 -1.38 -20.35 -5.87
N ASP A 119 -1.59 -20.52 -7.19
CA ASP A 119 -0.80 -21.42 -8.04
C ASP A 119 0.67 -21.00 -8.23
N GLY A 120 1.04 -19.80 -7.77
CA GLY A 120 2.43 -19.39 -7.74
C GLY A 120 2.64 -17.90 -7.54
N PRO A 121 3.90 -17.49 -7.28
CA PRO A 121 4.26 -16.10 -7.19
C PRO A 121 4.09 -15.39 -8.54
N ARG A 122 3.77 -14.09 -8.49
CA ARG A 122 3.85 -13.16 -9.61
C ARG A 122 5.04 -12.24 -9.45
N GLU A 123 5.84 -12.14 -10.49
CA GLU A 123 7.04 -11.30 -10.50
C GLU A 123 6.88 -10.10 -11.41
N GLN A 124 7.40 -8.97 -10.96
CA GLN A 124 7.52 -7.75 -11.76
C GLN A 124 8.90 -7.13 -11.54
N THR A 125 9.65 -6.94 -12.62
CA THR A 125 10.85 -6.11 -12.60
C THR A 125 10.48 -4.67 -12.97
N VAL A 126 10.96 -3.73 -12.17
CA VAL A 126 10.68 -2.30 -12.30
C VAL A 126 11.98 -1.54 -12.31
N ASN A 127 12.13 -0.62 -13.27
CA ASN A 127 13.21 0.35 -13.26
C ASN A 127 12.75 1.59 -12.50
N MET A 128 13.57 2.04 -11.57
CA MET A 128 13.34 3.24 -10.76
C MET A 128 14.24 4.36 -11.25
N ARG A 129 13.69 5.56 -11.39
CA ARG A 129 14.44 6.77 -11.69
C ARG A 129 14.08 7.87 -10.72
N VAL A 130 15.05 8.29 -9.91
CA VAL A 130 14.88 9.35 -8.92
C VAL A 130 15.35 10.67 -9.50
N MET A 131 14.46 11.65 -9.58
CA MET A 131 14.70 13.00 -10.11
C MET A 131 14.79 14.01 -8.98
N ASP A 132 15.62 15.04 -9.14
CA ASP A 132 15.67 16.19 -8.21
C ASP A 132 14.45 17.10 -8.42
N MET A 133 13.64 17.34 -7.38
CA MET A 133 12.47 18.22 -7.48
C MET A 133 12.82 19.66 -7.88
N GLY A 134 13.98 20.18 -7.48
CA GLY A 134 14.42 21.53 -7.85
C GLY A 134 15.08 21.60 -9.23
N ARG A 135 15.43 20.45 -9.82
CA ARG A 135 16.02 20.33 -11.16
C ARG A 135 15.46 19.07 -11.83
N PRO A 136 14.21 19.08 -12.31
CA PRO A 136 13.48 17.89 -12.73
C PRO A 136 14.06 17.21 -13.98
N THR A 137 15.06 17.79 -14.64
CA THR A 137 15.83 17.14 -15.72
C THR A 137 17.05 16.36 -15.20
N ARG A 138 17.43 16.55 -13.93
CA ARG A 138 18.57 15.88 -13.30
C ARG A 138 18.12 14.60 -12.62
N VAL A 139 18.63 13.47 -13.11
CA VAL A 139 18.56 12.19 -12.42
C VAL A 139 19.52 12.21 -11.23
N LYS A 140 18.99 11.99 -10.02
CA LYS A 140 19.78 11.77 -8.79
C LYS A 140 20.29 10.32 -8.74
N GLU A 141 19.41 9.37 -9.04
CA GLU A 141 19.67 7.94 -8.87
C GLU A 141 18.85 7.10 -9.85
N ARG A 142 19.33 5.89 -10.12
CA ARG A 142 18.62 4.85 -10.85
C ARG A 142 18.73 3.54 -10.08
N GLY A 143 17.66 2.77 -10.06
CA GLY A 143 17.62 1.44 -9.46
C GLY A 143 16.85 0.47 -10.34
N VAL A 144 17.08 -0.81 -10.13
CA VAL A 144 16.22 -1.87 -10.68
C VAL A 144 15.78 -2.70 -9.49
N ALA A 145 14.49 -2.99 -9.39
CA ALA A 145 13.95 -3.83 -8.35
C ALA A 145 13.06 -4.90 -8.97
N THR A 146 13.18 -6.14 -8.47
CA THR A 146 12.23 -7.21 -8.76
C THR A 146 11.33 -7.40 -7.54
N ARG A 147 10.03 -7.27 -7.76
CA ARG A 147 8.97 -7.51 -6.77
C ARG A 147 8.32 -8.85 -7.05
N THR A 148 8.33 -9.73 -6.06
CA THR A 148 7.63 -11.02 -6.09
C THR A 148 6.44 -10.94 -5.14
N VAL A 149 5.24 -11.28 -5.63
CA VAL A 149 3.98 -11.24 -4.86
C VAL A 149 3.35 -12.62 -4.86
N GLN A 150 3.04 -13.16 -3.69
CA GLN A 150 2.45 -14.48 -3.55
C GLN A 150 1.28 -14.46 -2.59
N TYR A 151 0.19 -15.10 -2.98
CA TYR A 151 -0.93 -15.39 -2.08
C TYR A 151 -0.62 -16.69 -1.33
N MET A 152 -0.45 -16.58 -0.01
CA MET A 152 0.08 -17.68 0.82
C MET A 152 -1.04 -18.53 1.40
N ASP A 153 -1.93 -17.89 2.17
CA ASP A 153 -2.93 -18.59 2.97
C ASP A 153 -4.11 -17.68 3.35
N ASP A 154 -5.17 -18.32 3.82
CA ASP A 154 -6.35 -17.69 4.38
C ASP A 154 -6.25 -17.71 5.90
N GLN A 155 -6.47 -16.56 6.52
CA GLN A 155 -6.29 -16.38 7.95
C GLN A 155 -7.57 -15.84 8.60
N LEU A 156 -7.89 -16.38 9.77
CA LEU A 156 -8.89 -15.79 10.65
C LEU A 156 -8.16 -15.00 11.73
N ILE A 157 -8.29 -13.68 11.70
CA ILE A 157 -7.60 -12.78 12.65
C ILE A 157 -8.62 -12.22 13.64
N THR A 158 -8.33 -12.39 14.92
CA THR A 158 -9.09 -11.77 16.00
C THR A 158 -8.38 -10.51 16.46
N THR A 159 -9.12 -9.40 16.45
CA THR A 159 -8.70 -8.11 17.00
C THR A 159 -9.68 -7.72 18.13
N PRO A 160 -9.37 -6.68 18.93
CA PRO A 160 -10.33 -6.14 19.90
C PRO A 160 -11.62 -5.60 19.26
N LEU A 161 -11.61 -5.35 17.93
CA LEU A 161 -12.78 -4.94 17.16
C LEU A 161 -13.59 -6.13 16.60
N GLY A 162 -13.12 -7.35 16.80
CA GLY A 162 -13.76 -8.58 16.35
C GLY A 162 -12.85 -9.48 15.51
N THR A 163 -13.41 -10.62 15.14
CA THR A 163 -12.77 -11.63 14.30
C THR A 163 -13.16 -11.45 12.84
N MET A 164 -12.17 -11.45 11.96
CA MET A 164 -12.36 -11.23 10.52
C MET A 164 -11.57 -12.21 9.66
N PRO A 165 -12.16 -12.72 8.57
CA PRO A 165 -11.43 -13.48 7.56
C PRO A 165 -10.51 -12.54 6.77
N THR A 166 -9.28 -12.96 6.54
CA THR A 166 -8.21 -12.18 5.90
C THR A 166 -7.40 -13.08 4.96
N LYS A 167 -6.69 -12.45 4.03
CA LYS A 167 -5.85 -13.12 3.03
C LYS A 167 -4.41 -12.69 3.27
N ARG A 168 -3.49 -13.63 3.45
CA ARG A 168 -2.06 -13.32 3.58
C ARG A 168 -1.42 -13.25 2.21
N ILE A 169 -0.89 -12.08 1.89
CA ILE A 169 -0.11 -11.85 0.68
C ILE A 169 1.32 -11.51 1.12
N GLU A 170 2.28 -12.24 0.60
CA GLU A 170 3.70 -11.95 0.79
C GLU A 170 4.25 -11.15 -0.39
N ILE A 171 5.07 -10.16 -0.06
CA ILE A 171 5.71 -9.29 -1.02
C ILE A 171 7.19 -9.27 -0.68
N THR A 172 8.02 -9.70 -1.63
CA THR A 172 9.48 -9.65 -1.51
C THR A 172 10.05 -8.70 -2.56
N PHE A 173 11.02 -7.89 -2.16
CA PHE A 173 11.79 -7.03 -3.07
C PHE A 173 13.23 -7.51 -3.15
N ARG A 174 13.81 -7.50 -4.34
CA ARG A 174 15.23 -7.76 -4.61
C ARG A 174 15.78 -6.65 -5.50
N ALA A 175 16.90 -6.06 -5.13
CA ALA A 175 17.61 -5.02 -5.88
C ALA A 175 18.94 -5.56 -6.43
#